data_AF-A0A813Y4C6-F1
#
_entry.id   AF-A0A813Y4C6-F1
#
_cell.length_a   1.000
_cell.length_b   1.000
_cell.length_c   1.000
_cell.angle_alpha   90.00
_cell.angle_beta   90.00
_cell.angle_gamma   90.00
#
_symmetry.space_group_name_H-M   'P 1'
#
loop_
_entity.id
_entity.type
_entity.pdbx_description
1 polymer ?
#
loop_
_entity_poly.entity_id
_entity_poly.type
_entity_poly.pdbx_seq_one_letter_code
_entity_poly.pdbx_strand_id
1 'polypeptide(L)'
;MATKNELQQKLKSTGYDISPYASKDTLSIMLRLHAQALEKGIDVPELNDMDLRKSLKAYDIHIGPVINLTRTIYQRKLLEVITKETTEGHDDDMEIDDYSSYNNTQNLPVRDRIQTRSEKSVFYDCE
;
A
#
# COMPACT_ATOMS: atom_id res chain seq x y z
N MET A 1 -17.83 21.16 14.04
CA MET A 1 -16.77 20.19 13.67
C MET A 1 -17.44 18.86 13.37
N ALA A 2 -17.10 18.19 12.27
CA ALA A 2 -17.72 16.90 11.92
C ALA A 2 -17.38 15.81 12.96
N THR A 3 -18.33 14.91 13.21
CA THR A 3 -18.13 13.76 14.11
C THR A 3 -17.39 12.61 13.39
N LYS A 4 -16.80 11.68 14.16
CA LYS A 4 -16.13 10.49 13.59
C LYS A 4 -17.09 9.69 12.70
N ASN A 5 -18.34 9.51 13.14
CA ASN A 5 -19.36 8.76 12.41
C ASN A 5 -19.74 9.44 11.10
N GLU A 6 -19.88 10.77 11.09
CA GLU A 6 -20.13 11.52 9.86
C GLU A 6 -18.99 11.35 8.84
N LEU A 7 -17.74 11.40 9.29
CA LEU A 7 -16.58 11.19 8.43
C LEU A 7 -16.52 9.76 7.87
N GLN A 8 -16.84 8.75 8.68
CA GLN A 8 -16.93 7.36 8.24
C GLN A 8 -18.03 7.18 7.19
N GLN A 9 -19.21 7.75 7.39
CA GLN A 9 -20.31 7.67 6.41
C GLN A 9 -19.93 8.33 5.08
N LYS A 10 -19.30 9.51 5.13
CA LYS A 10 -18.82 10.21 3.93
C LYS A 10 -17.80 9.38 3.16
N LEU A 11 -16.76 8.87 3.83
CA LEU A 11 -15.75 8.02 3.16
C LEU A 11 -16.31 6.68 2.68
N LYS A 12 -17.25 6.09 3.41
CA LYS A 12 -17.90 4.85 2.96
C LYS A 12 -18.70 5.08 1.67
N SER A 13 -19.27 6.26 1.48
CA SER A 13 -19.99 6.61 0.26
C SER A 13 -19.08 6.76 -0.96
N THR A 14 -17.78 7.02 -0.77
CA THR A 14 -16.80 7.13 -1.85
C THR A 14 -16.15 5.79 -2.20
N GLY A 15 -16.55 4.68 -1.57
CA GLY A 15 -16.08 3.34 -1.92
C GLY A 15 -14.72 2.93 -1.31
N TYR A 16 -14.13 3.72 -0.41
CA TYR A 16 -12.94 3.27 0.32
C TYR A 16 -13.28 2.26 1.40
N ASP A 17 -12.37 1.30 1.59
CA ASP A 17 -12.37 0.50 2.80
C ASP A 17 -11.93 1.36 3.99
N ILE A 18 -12.89 1.62 4.90
CA ILE A 18 -12.68 2.40 6.12
C ILE A 18 -12.23 1.57 7.32
N SER A 19 -12.24 0.24 7.21
CA SER A 19 -11.78 -0.68 8.26
C SER A 19 -10.40 -0.33 8.85
N PRO A 20 -9.38 0.02 8.05
CA PRO A 20 -8.06 0.37 8.59
C PRO A 20 -8.00 1.76 9.24
N TYR A 21 -9.00 2.64 9.07
CA TYR A 21 -8.96 4.01 9.59
C TYR A 21 -9.69 4.11 10.93
N ALA A 22 -8.94 3.91 12.01
CA ALA A 22 -9.48 3.92 13.37
C ALA A 22 -9.74 5.33 13.93
N SER A 23 -8.95 6.34 13.52
CA SER A 23 -9.00 7.69 14.10
C SER A 23 -9.84 8.68 13.28
N LYS A 24 -10.46 9.63 13.98
CA LYS A 24 -11.15 10.77 13.37
C LYS A 24 -10.20 11.58 12.48
N ASP A 25 -8.96 11.79 12.94
CA ASP A 25 -7.99 12.61 12.23
C ASP A 25 -7.58 11.92 10.92
N THR A 26 -7.32 10.61 10.95
CA THR A 26 -7.02 9.82 9.74
C THR A 26 -8.17 9.83 8.74
N LEU A 27 -9.43 9.77 9.20
CA LEU A 27 -10.60 9.87 8.32
C LEU A 27 -10.71 11.27 7.69
N SER A 28 -10.43 12.31 8.47
CA SER A 28 -10.45 13.68 7.97
C SER A 28 -9.37 13.93 6.91
N ILE A 29 -8.17 13.38 7.12
CA ILE A 29 -7.07 13.42 6.16
C ILE A 29 -7.46 12.67 4.89
N MET A 30 -7.92 11.42 5.00
CA MET A 30 -8.36 10.62 3.85
C MET A 30 -9.41 11.33 3.00
N LEU A 31 -10.42 11.94 3.64
CA LEU A 31 -11.46 12.67 2.92
C LEU A 31 -10.90 13.89 2.17
N ARG A 32 -9.96 14.62 2.78
CA ARG A 32 -9.29 15.75 2.15
C ARG A 32 -8.43 15.31 0.95
N LEU A 33 -7.64 14.25 1.13
CA LEU A 33 -6.78 13.75 0.05
C LEU A 33 -7.59 13.22 -1.12
N HIS A 34 -8.70 12.52 -0.85
CA HIS A 34 -9.60 12.06 -1.89
C HIS A 34 -10.22 13.21 -2.69
N ALA A 35 -10.70 14.25 -2.01
CA ALA A 35 -11.23 15.43 -2.70
C ALA A 35 -10.20 16.07 -3.64
N GLN A 36 -8.94 16.17 -3.20
CA GLN A 36 -7.85 16.68 -4.04
C GLN A 36 -7.51 15.77 -5.23
N ALA A 37 -7.59 14.45 -5.06
CA ALA A 37 -7.40 13.52 -6.16
C ALA A 37 -8.52 13.60 -7.21
N LEU A 38 -9.77 13.78 -6.77
CA LEU A 38 -10.91 14.02 -7.66
C LEU A 38 -10.78 15.34 -8.43
N GLU A 39 -10.24 16.39 -7.81
CA GLU A 39 -9.93 17.66 -8.50
C GLU A 39 -8.92 17.45 -9.65
N LYS A 40 -8.01 16.47 -9.51
CA LYS A 40 -7.07 16.06 -10.57
C LYS A 40 -7.66 15.03 -11.55
N GLY A 41 -8.94 14.66 -11.40
CA GLY A 41 -9.63 13.69 -12.25
C GLY A 41 -9.24 12.24 -12.00
N ILE A 42 -8.64 11.92 -10.85
CA ILE A 42 -8.23 10.56 -10.50
C ILE A 42 -9.12 10.02 -9.38
N ASP A 43 -9.99 9.09 -9.72
CA ASP A 43 -10.83 8.39 -8.75
C ASP A 43 -10.17 7.09 -8.26
N VAL A 44 -9.31 7.22 -7.26
CA VAL A 44 -8.52 6.12 -6.68
C VAL A 44 -9.31 4.88 -6.21
N PRO A 45 -10.49 4.97 -5.57
CA PRO A 45 -11.24 3.79 -5.12
C PRO A 45 -11.76 2.94 -6.30
N GLU A 46 -12.11 3.58 -7.42
CA GLU A 46 -12.62 2.92 -8.62
C GLU A 46 -11.53 2.31 -9.52
N LEU A 47 -10.26 2.67 -9.31
CA LEU A 47 -9.15 2.12 -10.10
C LEU A 47 -9.06 0.61 -9.96
N ASN A 48 -8.95 -0.11 -11.09
CA ASN A 48 -8.68 -1.54 -11.05
C ASN A 48 -7.24 -1.83 -10.59
N ASP A 49 -6.93 -3.06 -10.17
CA ASP A 49 -5.59 -3.41 -9.64
C ASP A 49 -4.46 -3.05 -10.60
N MET A 50 -4.70 -3.27 -11.90
CA MET A 50 -3.74 -2.93 -12.96
C MET A 50 -3.51 -1.43 -13.07
N ASP A 51 -4.57 -0.62 -13.00
CA ASP A 51 -4.47 0.82 -13.17
C ASP A 51 -3.92 1.49 -11.92
N LEU A 52 -4.28 0.99 -10.73
CA LEU A 52 -3.65 1.37 -9.47
C LEU A 52 -2.12 1.16 -9.53
N ARG A 53 -1.68 0.00 -10.03
CA ARG A 53 -0.26 -0.30 -10.21
C ARG A 53 0.41 0.61 -11.25
N LYS A 54 -0.25 0.89 -12.37
CA LYS A 54 0.28 1.81 -13.39
C LYS A 54 0.43 3.23 -12.83
N SER A 55 -0.56 3.74 -12.11
CA SER A 55 -0.53 5.06 -11.52
C SER A 55 0.59 5.19 -10.48
N LEU A 56 0.76 4.19 -9.62
CA LEU A 56 1.87 4.17 -8.66
C LEU A 56 3.23 4.10 -9.36
N LYS A 57 3.34 3.32 -10.44
CA LYS A 57 4.57 3.25 -11.25
C LYS A 57 4.85 4.58 -11.98
N ALA A 58 3.82 5.32 -12.39
CA ALA A 58 4.00 6.62 -13.03
C ALA A 58 4.65 7.63 -12.07
N TYR A 59 4.45 7.45 -10.77
CA TYR A 59 5.11 8.20 -9.70
C TYR A 59 6.41 7.57 -9.19
N ASP A 60 7.01 6.65 -9.96
CA ASP A 60 8.23 5.91 -9.61
C ASP A 60 8.14 5.08 -8.30
N ILE A 61 6.94 4.71 -7.89
CA ILE A 61 6.74 3.92 -6.68
C ILE A 61 6.80 2.43 -7.02
N HIS A 62 7.84 1.78 -6.54
CA HIS A 62 7.95 0.32 -6.62
C HIS A 62 6.95 -0.34 -5.67
N ILE A 63 6.08 -1.19 -6.21
CA ILE A 63 5.11 -1.95 -5.42
C ILE A 63 5.18 -3.44 -5.71
N GLY A 64 4.88 -4.23 -4.68
CA GLY A 64 4.69 -5.67 -4.79
C GLY A 64 3.32 -6.02 -5.38
N PRO A 65 2.87 -7.27 -5.19
CA PRO A 65 1.56 -7.70 -5.68
C PRO A 65 0.43 -6.89 -5.03
N VAL A 66 -0.56 -6.52 -5.85
CA VAL A 66 -1.80 -5.88 -5.41
C VAL A 66 -2.75 -7.00 -5.02
N ILE A 67 -3.01 -7.12 -3.73
CA ILE A 67 -3.98 -8.06 -3.15
C ILE A 67 -4.96 -7.27 -2.28
N ASN A 68 -6.12 -7.84 -1.94
CA ASN A 68 -7.16 -7.14 -1.16
C ASN A 68 -6.62 -6.47 0.11
N LEU A 69 -5.66 -7.09 0.80
CA LEU A 69 -5.05 -6.54 2.01
C LEU A 69 -4.13 -5.34 1.73
N THR A 70 -3.37 -5.38 0.63
CA THR A 70 -2.39 -4.33 0.29
C THR A 70 -2.99 -3.22 -0.55
N ARG A 71 -4.14 -3.47 -1.18
CA ARG A 71 -4.85 -2.50 -2.03
C ARG A 71 -5.15 -1.20 -1.30
N THR A 72 -5.65 -1.26 -0.06
CA THR A 72 -5.95 -0.05 0.73
C THR A 72 -4.69 0.76 1.04
N ILE A 73 -3.56 0.09 1.26
CA ILE A 73 -2.26 0.74 1.48
C ILE A 73 -1.81 1.47 0.21
N TYR A 74 -1.89 0.81 -0.94
CA TYR A 74 -1.52 1.37 -2.23
C TYR A 74 -2.42 2.53 -2.66
N GLN A 75 -3.73 2.43 -2.40
CA GLN A 75 -4.67 3.53 -2.62
C GLN A 75 -4.32 4.75 -1.78
N ARG A 76 -4.01 4.56 -0.49
CA ARG A 76 -3.56 5.65 0.38
C ARG A 76 -2.26 6.28 -0.12
N LYS A 77 -1.28 5.46 -0.49
CA LYS A 77 0.01 5.94 -1.01
C LYS A 77 -0.16 6.77 -2.28
N LEU A 78 -1.04 6.33 -3.19
CA LEU A 78 -1.35 7.07 -4.40
C LEU A 78 -1.96 8.44 -4.09
N LEU A 79 -2.93 8.50 -3.16
CA LEU A 79 -3.51 9.77 -2.70
C LEU A 79 -2.46 10.72 -2.10
N GLU A 80 -1.57 10.20 -1.26
CA GLU A 80 -0.50 11.01 -0.65
C GLU A 80 0.43 11.62 -1.71
N VAL A 81 0.76 10.87 -2.76
CA VAL A 81 1.68 11.35 -3.80
C VAL A 81 1.01 12.37 -4.71
N ILE A 82 -0.22 12.08 -5.15
CA ILE A 82 -1.04 12.98 -5.96
C ILE A 82 -1.14 14.35 -5.28
N THR A 83 -1.26 14.39 -3.96
CA THR A 83 -1.42 15.64 -3.20
C THR A 83 -0.11 16.34 -2.85
N LYS A 84 1.00 15.59 -2.72
CA LYS A 84 2.35 16.14 -2.52
C LYS A 84 2.93 16.80 -3.77
N GLU A 85 2.60 16.32 -4.97
CA GLU A 85 3.06 16.96 -6.23
C GLU A 85 2.60 18.42 -6.39
N THR A 86 1.55 18.82 -5.68
CA THR A 86 1.08 20.21 -5.69
C THR A 86 1.92 21.15 -4.83
N THR A 87 2.77 20.63 -3.94
CA THR A 87 3.51 21.49 -3.01
C THR A 87 4.91 21.84 -3.49
N GLU A 88 5.76 20.91 -3.94
CA GLU A 88 7.17 21.26 -4.20
C GLU A 88 7.76 20.37 -5.30
N GLY A 89 8.38 21.02 -6.30
CA GLY A 89 9.24 20.32 -7.27
C GLY A 89 10.50 19.82 -6.59
N HIS A 90 10.89 18.60 -6.96
CA HIS A 90 12.20 17.95 -6.91
C HIS A 90 13.23 18.34 -5.83
N ASP A 91 13.80 17.29 -5.25
CA ASP A 91 15.10 17.17 -4.57
C ASP A 91 15.00 16.88 -3.06
N ASP A 92 15.80 15.90 -2.63
CA ASP A 92 16.08 15.44 -1.27
C ASP A 92 15.28 14.21 -0.77
N ASP A 93 15.79 13.03 -1.12
CA ASP A 93 16.20 11.99 -0.14
C ASP A 93 15.34 11.87 1.13
N MET A 94 14.05 11.57 0.97
CA MET A 94 13.26 11.08 2.10
C MET A 94 13.53 9.58 2.23
N GLU A 95 14.54 9.25 3.02
CA GLU A 95 14.82 7.91 3.54
C GLU A 95 13.49 7.32 4.02
N ILE A 96 12.96 6.37 3.25
CA ILE A 96 11.80 5.59 3.67
C ILE A 96 12.30 4.77 4.85
N ASP A 97 11.98 5.23 6.05
CA ASP A 97 12.11 4.41 7.26
C ASP A 97 11.47 3.05 6.96
N ASP A 98 12.36 2.07 7.01
CA ASP A 98 12.18 0.63 6.88
C ASP A 98 10.72 0.17 6.97
N TYR A 99 10.18 -0.21 5.80
CA TYR A 99 8.89 -0.87 5.61
C TYR A 99 8.93 -2.32 6.14
N SER A 100 9.35 -2.53 7.39
CA SER A 100 9.47 -3.85 8.03
C SER A 100 8.58 -4.04 9.27
N SER A 101 7.93 -2.99 9.79
CA SER A 101 7.25 -3.07 11.10
C SER A 101 5.77 -3.52 11.10
N TYR A 102 5.16 -3.94 9.99
CA TYR A 102 3.76 -4.41 9.97
C TYR A 102 3.56 -5.87 9.55
N ASN A 103 4.58 -6.71 9.69
CA ASN A 103 4.41 -8.16 9.68
C ASN A 103 4.33 -8.70 11.13
N ASN A 104 3.21 -8.43 11.80
CA ASN A 104 2.88 -9.20 13.01
C ASN A 104 1.48 -9.81 12.90
N THR A 105 1.33 -10.81 12.03
CA THR A 105 0.67 -12.08 12.36
C THR A 105 0.85 -13.10 11.21
N GLN A 106 1.91 -13.90 11.30
CA GLN A 106 1.85 -15.30 10.83
C GLN A 106 2.48 -16.17 11.91
N ASN A 107 1.78 -16.31 13.03
CA ASN A 107 1.86 -17.54 13.82
C ASN A 107 1.27 -18.67 12.96
N LEU A 108 2.08 -19.19 12.03
CA LEU A 108 1.81 -20.49 11.41
C LEU A 108 2.52 -21.53 12.28
N PRO A 109 1.81 -22.54 12.83
CA PRO A 109 2.46 -23.60 13.58
C PRO A 109 3.43 -24.34 12.66
N VAL A 110 4.70 -24.38 13.07
CA VAL A 110 5.78 -25.14 12.45
C VAL A 110 5.36 -26.61 12.40
N ARG A 111 4.83 -27.05 11.26
CA ARG A 111 4.76 -28.48 10.94
C ARG A 111 6.06 -28.86 10.29
N ASP A 112 6.97 -29.35 11.13
CA ASP A 112 8.10 -30.17 10.72
C ASP A 112 7.60 -31.33 9.86
N ARG A 113 7.98 -31.32 8.58
CA ARG A 113 8.32 -32.49 7.75
C ARG A 113 8.42 -32.02 6.31
N ILE A 114 9.65 -31.93 5.81
CA ILE A 114 10.12 -32.64 4.61
C ILE A 114 11.65 -32.65 4.71
N GLN A 115 12.17 -33.79 5.14
CA GLN A 115 13.57 -34.15 5.03
C GLN A 115 13.76 -34.65 3.58
N THR A 116 14.23 -33.80 2.68
CA THR A 116 14.68 -34.25 1.35
C THR A 116 16.17 -33.96 1.19
N ARG A 117 16.95 -34.96 1.59
CA ARG A 117 18.10 -35.53 0.87
C ARG A 117 18.93 -34.52 0.05
N SER A 118 20.03 -34.05 0.65
CA SER A 118 21.18 -33.52 -0.07
C SER A 118 22.43 -34.29 0.38
N GLU A 119 22.79 -35.29 -0.41
CA GLU A 119 24.10 -35.92 -0.45
C GLU A 119 24.38 -36.11 -1.95
N LYS A 120 25.55 -35.86 -2.55
CA LYS A 120 26.82 -35.25 -2.16
C LYS A 120 27.61 -35.23 -3.48
N SER A 121 28.27 -34.11 -3.78
CA SER A 121 29.43 -33.93 -4.68
C SER A 121 29.58 -34.79 -5.95
N VAL A 122 29.43 -34.16 -7.11
CA VAL A 122 30.08 -34.58 -8.36
C VAL A 122 31.50 -33.99 -8.35
N PHE A 123 32.51 -34.81 -8.13
CA PHE A 123 33.91 -34.47 -8.45
C PHE A 123 34.20 -35.00 -9.85
N TYR A 124 34.69 -34.10 -10.72
CA TYR A 124 35.40 -34.47 -11.94
C TYR A 124 36.87 -34.58 -11.59
N ASP A 125 37.49 -35.71 -11.88
CA ASP A 125 38.94 -35.79 -12.06
C ASP A 125 39.24 -36.18 -13.50
N CYS A 126 40.06 -35.34 -14.15
CA CYS A 126 40.69 -35.55 -15.44
C CYS A 126 42.08 -36.17 -15.24
N GLU A 127 42.46 -36.99 -16.22
CA GLU A 127 43.74 -37.69 -16.45
C GLU A 127 44.05 -38.95 -15.63
#